data_AF-A0A2D6MQM9-F1
#
_entry.id   AF-A0A2D6MQM9-F1
#
_cell.length_a   1.000
_cell.length_b   1.000
_cell.length_c   1.000
_cell.angle_alpha   90.00
_cell.angle_beta   90.00
_cell.angle_gamma   90.00
#
_symmetry.space_group_name_H-M   'P 1'
#
loop_
_entity.id
_entity.type
_entity.pdbx_description
1 polymer ?
#
loop_
_entity_poly.entity_id
_entity_poly.type
_entity_poly.pdbx_seq_one_letter_code
_entity_poly.pdbx_strand_id
1 'polypeptide(L)'
;MKRFFDISPFDTANPSSYCARMATPPPSGSSEDPRPPQAEIGEVFTRIAPDLELVEAALRDTIDSKTALIGELGSHLLSSGGKRLRPALVLLAAELCGYTGPRRIELAAALELLHSATLMHDDIVDLAVMRRGRPSANAIWGNRRAVLAGDFFYARASSIIVADGNLEIVESYARTIRLMAEGELLQLERSFDVDVTEAHYYDVIERKSATLLSNCCEIGALLGGVTRGERNRISEYGRQLGLAFQLRDDCLDYEAELAELGKQPFADLREGKMTLPLILTLKRCRVAEREHVASALKSAARLAEEHGGTAPLEAPELELGTVAELVTRHRGLIDTLHRAEDHVAKALEAIAPFSDGPAKRALRAAAEFAVSRDR
;
A
#
# COMPACT_ATOMS: atom_id res chain seq x y z
N MET A 1 -18.17 -7.25 -18.04
CA MET A 1 -16.95 -7.06 -18.86
C MET A 1 -16.84 -5.63 -19.44
N LYS A 2 -17.16 -4.58 -18.66
CA LYS A 2 -17.04 -3.15 -19.06
C LYS A 2 -16.78 -2.20 -17.87
N ARG A 3 -16.35 -2.72 -16.71
CA ARG A 3 -16.21 -1.96 -15.45
C ARG A 3 -14.83 -2.03 -14.78
N PHE A 4 -13.85 -2.68 -15.42
CA PHE A 4 -12.48 -2.81 -14.87
C PHE A 4 -11.54 -1.68 -15.31
N PHE A 5 -11.96 -0.82 -16.25
CA PHE A 5 -11.18 0.29 -16.81
C PHE A 5 -11.95 1.63 -16.85
N ASP A 6 -12.92 1.84 -15.95
CA ASP A 6 -13.63 3.12 -15.88
C ASP A 6 -12.78 4.15 -15.12
N ILE A 7 -11.70 4.61 -15.75
CA ILE A 7 -11.19 5.96 -15.53
C ILE A 7 -12.07 6.82 -16.44
N SER A 8 -13.12 7.41 -15.86
CA SER A 8 -13.99 8.32 -16.59
C SER A 8 -13.16 9.45 -17.22
N PRO A 9 -13.27 9.70 -18.53
CA PRO A 9 -12.74 10.92 -19.11
C PRO A 9 -13.66 12.05 -18.65
N PHE A 10 -13.10 12.99 -17.87
CA PHE A 10 -13.81 14.21 -17.52
C PHE A 10 -14.26 14.91 -18.80
N ASP A 11 -15.57 15.16 -18.84
CA ASP A 11 -16.32 15.79 -19.91
C ASP A 11 -15.78 17.21 -20.17
N THR A 12 -15.18 17.44 -21.33
CA THR A 12 -14.70 18.74 -21.78
C THR A 12 -15.76 19.45 -22.62
N ALA A 13 -16.52 20.38 -22.03
CA ALA A 13 -17.22 21.57 -22.60
C ALA A 13 -18.46 21.88 -21.73
N ASN A 14 -18.82 23.09 -21.31
CA ASN A 14 -18.62 24.47 -21.80
C ASN A 14 -18.91 25.46 -20.62
N PRO A 15 -18.48 26.74 -20.69
CA PRO A 15 -18.27 27.64 -19.56
C PRO A 15 -19.39 28.69 -19.35
N SER A 16 -19.47 29.24 -18.13
CA SER A 16 -20.00 30.58 -17.84
C SER A 16 -19.51 31.01 -16.45
N SER A 17 -18.46 31.85 -16.41
CA SER A 17 -18.51 33.27 -16.03
C SER A 17 -18.83 33.52 -14.54
N TYR A 18 -17.86 34.03 -13.78
CA TYR A 18 -17.83 35.44 -13.35
C TYR A 18 -16.58 35.78 -12.51
N CYS A 19 -15.88 36.82 -12.98
CA CYS A 19 -15.06 37.81 -12.26
C CYS A 19 -13.75 37.46 -11.52
N ALA A 20 -12.68 37.54 -12.31
CA ALA A 20 -11.40 38.23 -12.08
C ALA A 20 -11.23 39.14 -10.83
N ARG A 21 -10.02 39.05 -10.23
CA ARG A 21 -9.16 40.22 -9.95
C ARG A 21 -7.66 39.84 -9.74
N MET A 22 -6.86 40.24 -10.73
CA MET A 22 -5.48 40.75 -10.71
C MET A 22 -4.41 40.13 -9.78
N ALA A 23 -3.46 39.40 -10.38
CA ALA A 23 -2.01 39.59 -10.20
C ALA A 23 -1.26 39.00 -11.40
N THR A 24 -0.33 39.77 -11.99
CA THR A 24 0.50 39.42 -13.16
C THR A 24 1.46 38.25 -12.87
N PRO A 25 1.67 37.28 -13.79
CA PRO A 25 2.69 36.24 -13.62
C PRO A 25 4.09 36.73 -14.05
N PRO A 26 5.18 36.30 -13.37
CA PRO A 26 6.54 36.48 -13.87
C PRO A 26 6.88 35.46 -14.97
N PRO A 27 7.96 35.68 -15.76
CA PRO A 27 8.16 34.99 -17.03
C PRO A 27 8.65 33.54 -16.86
N SER A 28 8.28 32.74 -17.85
CA SER A 28 8.64 31.34 -18.12
C SER A 28 10.15 31.07 -18.11
N GLY A 29 10.56 30.05 -17.36
CA GLY A 29 11.90 29.45 -17.39
C GLY A 29 11.89 28.02 -16.84
N SER A 30 11.90 27.05 -17.75
CA SER A 30 12.38 25.65 -17.66
C SER A 30 12.44 24.91 -16.31
N SER A 31 11.64 23.85 -16.19
CA SER A 31 12.14 22.47 -16.02
C SER A 31 11.00 21.51 -16.32
N GLU A 32 11.07 20.82 -17.47
CA GLU A 32 10.22 19.64 -17.69
C GLU A 32 10.60 18.59 -16.65
N ASP A 33 9.76 18.49 -15.63
CA ASP A 33 9.78 17.44 -14.63
C ASP A 33 9.62 16.08 -15.35
N PRO A 34 10.58 15.12 -15.22
CA PRO A 34 10.57 13.86 -15.95
C PRO A 34 9.57 12.88 -15.29
N ARG A 35 8.30 13.27 -15.23
CA ARG A 35 7.21 12.36 -14.87
C ARG A 35 6.99 11.44 -16.08
N PRO A 36 7.04 10.12 -15.93
CA PRO A 36 6.58 9.24 -17.01
C PRO A 36 5.10 9.58 -17.29
N PRO A 37 4.70 9.77 -18.55
CA PRO A 37 3.31 10.08 -18.85
C PRO A 37 2.41 8.93 -18.39
N GLN A 38 1.23 9.22 -17.84
CA GLN A 38 0.21 8.22 -17.42
C GLN A 38 -0.06 7.15 -18.49
N ALA A 39 0.18 7.48 -19.76
CA ALA A 39 0.16 6.55 -20.89
C ALA A 39 1.13 5.36 -20.73
N GLU A 40 2.35 5.55 -20.22
CA GLU A 40 3.35 4.48 -20.06
C GLU A 40 2.91 3.45 -19.01
N ILE A 41 2.28 3.88 -17.91
CA ILE A 41 1.74 2.97 -16.89
C ILE A 41 0.55 2.19 -17.45
N GLY A 42 -0.33 2.86 -18.21
CA GLY A 42 -1.42 2.20 -18.92
C GLY A 42 -0.94 1.13 -19.90
N GLU A 43 0.14 1.41 -20.65
CA GLU A 43 0.77 0.44 -21.56
C GLU A 43 1.35 -0.77 -20.82
N VAL A 44 1.96 -0.54 -19.65
CA VAL A 44 2.52 -1.60 -18.80
C VAL A 44 1.44 -2.54 -18.30
N PHE A 45 0.34 -2.02 -17.74
CA PHE A 45 -0.79 -2.85 -17.31
C PHE A 45 -1.49 -3.53 -18.48
N THR A 46 -1.56 -2.88 -19.64
CA THR A 46 -2.11 -3.49 -20.87
C THR A 46 -1.31 -4.72 -21.29
N ARG A 47 0.03 -4.69 -21.17
CA ARG A 47 0.90 -5.82 -21.55
C ARG A 47 0.64 -7.06 -20.69
N ILE A 48 0.59 -6.88 -19.37
CA ILE A 48 0.42 -8.01 -18.43
C ILE A 48 -1.05 -8.35 -18.18
N ALA A 49 -2.00 -7.63 -18.79
CA ALA A 49 -3.43 -7.88 -18.63
C ALA A 49 -3.83 -9.34 -18.89
N PRO A 50 -3.33 -10.03 -19.95
CA PRO A 50 -3.66 -11.44 -20.16
C PRO A 50 -3.17 -12.34 -19.02
N ASP A 51 -1.96 -12.12 -18.51
CA ASP A 51 -1.43 -12.89 -17.37
C ASP A 51 -2.22 -12.56 -16.08
N LEU A 52 -2.61 -11.30 -15.87
CA LEU A 52 -3.44 -10.90 -14.74
C LEU A 52 -4.85 -11.51 -14.80
N GLU A 53 -5.41 -11.70 -15.99
CA GLU A 53 -6.68 -12.43 -16.17
C GLU A 53 -6.55 -13.90 -15.74
N LEU A 54 -5.40 -14.53 -16.02
CA LEU A 54 -5.11 -15.88 -15.54
C LEU A 54 -4.94 -15.90 -14.01
N VAL A 55 -4.29 -14.90 -13.42
CA VAL A 55 -4.19 -14.77 -11.95
C VAL A 55 -5.58 -14.60 -11.32
N GLU A 56 -6.45 -13.81 -11.94
CA GLU A 56 -7.84 -13.62 -11.50
C GLU A 56 -8.66 -14.92 -11.58
N ALA A 57 -8.43 -15.74 -12.62
CA ALA A 57 -9.03 -17.06 -12.71
C ALA A 57 -8.49 -17.99 -11.60
N ALA A 58 -7.17 -18.04 -11.41
CA ALA A 58 -6.55 -18.84 -10.36
C ALA A 58 -7.03 -18.43 -8.95
N LEU A 59 -7.19 -17.13 -8.68
CA LEU A 59 -7.76 -16.63 -7.42
C LEU A 59 -9.20 -17.10 -7.21
N ARG A 60 -10.05 -17.04 -8.26
CA ARG A 60 -11.43 -17.54 -8.19
C ARG A 60 -11.48 -19.03 -7.86
N ASP A 61 -10.72 -19.84 -8.59
CA ASP A 61 -10.68 -21.29 -8.41
C ASP A 61 -10.10 -21.67 -7.04
N THR A 62 -9.20 -20.83 -6.51
CA THR A 62 -8.57 -21.04 -5.21
C THR A 62 -9.54 -20.82 -4.05
N ILE A 63 -10.47 -19.87 -4.18
CA ILE A 63 -11.42 -19.51 -3.12
C ILE A 63 -12.71 -20.35 -3.20
N ASP A 64 -12.93 -21.09 -4.29
CA ASP A 64 -14.11 -21.95 -4.42
C ASP A 64 -14.17 -22.99 -3.29
N SER A 65 -15.29 -23.03 -2.59
CA SER A 65 -15.49 -23.84 -1.40
C SER A 65 -16.94 -24.25 -1.25
N LYS A 66 -17.16 -25.47 -0.76
CA LYS A 66 -18.51 -25.99 -0.45
C LYS A 66 -19.19 -25.23 0.69
N THR A 67 -18.44 -24.43 1.45
CA THR A 67 -18.98 -23.58 2.51
C THR A 67 -19.44 -22.25 1.91
N ALA A 68 -20.76 -22.00 1.92
CA ALA A 68 -21.36 -20.79 1.33
C ALA A 68 -20.71 -19.48 1.81
N LEU A 69 -20.36 -19.39 3.11
CA LEU A 69 -19.70 -18.21 3.68
C LEU A 69 -18.34 -17.91 3.02
N ILE A 70 -17.54 -18.94 2.70
CA ILE A 70 -16.24 -18.76 2.04
C ILE A 70 -16.44 -18.24 0.60
N GLY A 71 -17.44 -18.77 -0.11
CA GLY A 71 -17.80 -18.29 -1.45
C GLY A 71 -18.27 -16.82 -1.46
N GLU A 72 -19.07 -16.42 -0.46
CA GLU A 72 -19.50 -15.02 -0.29
C GLU A 72 -18.31 -14.09 -0.01
N LEU A 73 -17.41 -14.49 0.91
CA LEU A 73 -16.20 -13.74 1.27
C LEU A 73 -15.26 -13.59 0.07
N GLY A 74 -15.03 -14.68 -0.67
CA GLY A 74 -14.25 -14.66 -1.90
C GLY A 74 -14.82 -13.72 -2.96
N SER A 75 -16.14 -13.77 -3.16
CA SER A 75 -16.84 -12.90 -4.10
C SER A 75 -16.71 -11.43 -3.69
N HIS A 76 -16.80 -11.12 -2.40
CA HIS A 76 -16.58 -9.76 -1.90
C HIS A 76 -15.14 -9.30 -2.10
N LEU A 77 -14.15 -10.14 -1.80
CA LEU A 77 -12.74 -9.84 -2.00
C LEU A 77 -12.42 -9.55 -3.47
N LEU A 78 -12.92 -10.38 -4.38
CA LEU A 78 -12.68 -10.25 -5.83
C LEU A 78 -13.41 -9.04 -6.42
N SER A 79 -14.65 -8.79 -5.98
CA SER A 79 -15.45 -7.64 -6.43
C SER A 79 -14.98 -6.30 -5.85
N SER A 80 -14.22 -6.32 -4.74
CA SER A 80 -13.63 -5.15 -4.07
C SER A 80 -12.67 -4.35 -4.97
N GLY A 81 -12.20 -4.95 -6.06
CA GLY A 81 -11.25 -4.33 -6.99
C GLY A 81 -9.89 -4.12 -6.34
N GLY A 82 -8.84 -3.98 -7.13
CA GLY A 82 -7.48 -3.72 -6.65
C GLY A 82 -6.54 -3.41 -7.79
N LYS A 83 -5.50 -2.61 -7.56
CA LYS A 83 -4.49 -2.24 -8.58
C LYS A 83 -3.58 -3.44 -8.98
N ARG A 84 -3.79 -4.63 -8.39
CA ARG A 84 -3.05 -5.90 -8.60
C ARG A 84 -1.54 -5.77 -8.70
N LEU A 85 -0.98 -4.86 -7.90
CA LEU A 85 0.45 -4.58 -7.88
C LEU A 85 1.27 -5.83 -7.52
N ARG A 86 0.87 -6.57 -6.48
CA ARG A 86 1.61 -7.74 -5.99
C ARG A 86 1.70 -8.86 -7.04
N PRO A 87 0.59 -9.31 -7.66
CA PRO A 87 0.64 -10.17 -8.83
C PRO A 87 1.53 -9.64 -9.93
N ALA A 88 1.36 -8.38 -10.33
CA ALA A 88 2.15 -7.77 -11.40
C ALA A 88 3.66 -7.87 -11.11
N LEU A 89 4.08 -7.62 -9.86
CA LEU A 89 5.49 -7.74 -9.46
C LEU A 89 6.02 -9.17 -9.59
N VAL A 90 5.26 -10.19 -9.22
CA VAL A 90 5.67 -11.60 -9.43
C VAL A 90 5.85 -11.89 -10.91
N LEU A 91 4.86 -11.51 -11.73
CA LEU A 91 4.86 -11.76 -13.18
C LEU A 91 6.05 -11.07 -13.88
N LEU A 92 6.28 -9.79 -13.55
CA LEU A 92 7.33 -8.96 -14.14
C LEU A 92 8.72 -9.35 -13.65
N ALA A 93 8.88 -9.66 -12.35
CA ALA A 93 10.16 -10.12 -11.81
C ALA A 93 10.53 -11.49 -12.39
N ALA A 94 9.56 -12.40 -12.53
CA ALA A 94 9.78 -13.67 -13.21
C ALA A 94 10.21 -13.47 -14.66
N GLU A 95 9.52 -12.62 -15.42
CA GLU A 95 9.87 -12.33 -16.82
C GLU A 95 11.26 -11.68 -16.94
N LEU A 96 11.59 -10.72 -16.07
CA LEU A 96 12.90 -10.08 -16.01
C LEU A 96 14.02 -11.10 -15.74
N CYS A 97 13.71 -12.13 -14.95
CA CYS A 97 14.61 -13.22 -14.60
C CYS A 97 14.54 -14.40 -15.58
N GLY A 98 13.88 -14.26 -16.73
CA GLY A 98 13.85 -15.25 -17.80
C GLY A 98 12.80 -16.35 -17.66
N TYR A 99 11.80 -16.19 -16.78
CA TYR A 99 10.72 -17.15 -16.57
C TYR A 99 9.33 -16.63 -16.95
N THR A 100 8.67 -17.32 -17.89
CA THR A 100 7.29 -17.01 -18.33
C THR A 100 6.32 -18.19 -18.16
N GLY A 101 6.76 -19.26 -17.48
CA GLY A 101 5.96 -20.48 -17.31
C GLY A 101 4.78 -20.31 -16.34
N PRO A 102 3.85 -21.30 -16.30
CA PRO A 102 2.57 -21.17 -15.59
C PRO A 102 2.70 -21.05 -14.06
N ARG A 103 3.81 -21.49 -13.45
CA ARG A 103 4.01 -21.41 -11.99
C ARG A 103 3.91 -19.98 -11.46
N ARG A 104 4.29 -18.97 -12.27
CA ARG A 104 4.20 -17.56 -11.89
C ARG A 104 2.76 -17.08 -11.66
N ILE A 105 1.78 -17.71 -12.31
CA ILE A 105 0.35 -17.38 -12.15
C ILE A 105 -0.15 -17.84 -10.78
N GLU A 106 0.09 -19.11 -10.46
CA GLU A 106 -0.33 -19.71 -9.19
C GLU A 106 0.33 -19.01 -7.99
N LEU A 107 1.64 -18.73 -8.09
CA LEU A 107 2.38 -18.04 -7.04
C LEU A 107 1.96 -16.57 -6.89
N ALA A 108 1.65 -15.89 -8.00
CA ALA A 108 1.07 -14.54 -7.96
C ALA A 108 -0.30 -14.52 -7.25
N ALA A 109 -1.16 -15.51 -7.54
CA ALA A 109 -2.43 -15.69 -6.86
C ALA A 109 -2.23 -15.97 -5.37
N ALA A 110 -1.28 -16.83 -4.99
CA ALA A 110 -0.98 -17.13 -3.59
C ALA A 110 -0.56 -15.88 -2.80
N LEU A 111 0.28 -15.00 -3.36
CA LEU A 111 0.70 -13.78 -2.68
C LEU A 111 -0.40 -12.71 -2.60
N GLU A 112 -1.27 -12.60 -3.59
CA GLU A 112 -2.44 -11.72 -3.50
C GLU A 112 -3.46 -12.25 -2.49
N LEU A 113 -3.59 -13.58 -2.38
CA LEU A 113 -4.43 -14.22 -1.36
C LEU A 113 -3.86 -14.04 0.05
N LEU A 114 -2.53 -14.13 0.21
CA LEU A 114 -1.85 -13.77 1.47
C LEU A 114 -2.13 -12.31 1.83
N HIS A 115 -1.96 -11.37 0.90
CA HIS A 115 -2.27 -9.96 1.15
C HIS A 115 -3.74 -9.77 1.57
N SER A 116 -4.65 -10.47 0.89
CA SER A 116 -6.07 -10.41 1.18
C SER A 116 -6.43 -10.98 2.56
N ALA A 117 -5.71 -12.01 3.01
CA ALA A 117 -5.80 -12.51 4.38
C ALA A 117 -5.38 -11.45 5.39
N THR A 118 -4.26 -10.75 5.15
CA THR A 118 -3.80 -9.70 6.08
C THR A 118 -4.80 -8.56 6.14
N LEU A 119 -5.38 -8.13 5.01
CA LEU A 119 -6.43 -7.10 5.02
C LEU A 119 -7.65 -7.49 5.85
N MET A 120 -8.07 -8.76 5.81
CA MET A 120 -9.19 -9.25 6.62
C MET A 120 -8.87 -9.19 8.12
N HIS A 121 -7.63 -9.46 8.50
CA HIS A 121 -7.17 -9.38 9.89
C HIS A 121 -6.94 -7.92 10.32
N ASP A 122 -6.31 -7.10 9.49
CA ASP A 122 -6.06 -5.67 9.72
C ASP A 122 -7.38 -4.92 9.93
N ASP A 123 -8.41 -5.18 9.12
CA ASP A 123 -9.72 -4.51 9.28
C ASP A 123 -10.37 -4.82 10.65
N ILE A 124 -10.01 -5.94 11.30
CA ILE A 124 -10.46 -6.28 12.66
C ILE A 124 -9.60 -5.59 13.71
N VAL A 125 -8.28 -5.55 13.51
CA VAL A 125 -7.32 -4.90 14.41
C VAL A 125 -7.56 -3.39 14.44
N ASP A 126 -7.73 -2.77 13.27
CA ASP A 126 -7.92 -1.33 13.09
C ASP A 126 -9.39 -0.89 13.30
N LEU A 127 -10.31 -1.84 13.56
CA LEU A 127 -11.77 -1.60 13.64
C LEU A 127 -12.35 -0.84 12.43
N ALA A 128 -11.77 -1.06 11.25
CA ALA A 128 -12.21 -0.38 10.04
C ALA A 128 -13.69 -0.66 9.78
N VAL A 129 -14.49 0.38 9.53
CA VAL A 129 -15.92 0.24 9.14
C VAL A 129 -16.07 0.22 7.61
N MET A 130 -15.10 0.78 6.88
CA MET A 130 -15.11 0.92 5.43
C MET A 130 -13.74 0.59 4.83
N ARG A 131 -13.72 -0.10 3.68
CA ARG A 131 -12.53 -0.40 2.87
C ARG A 131 -12.82 -0.13 1.39
N ARG A 132 -11.98 0.66 0.72
CA ARG A 132 -12.11 1.01 -0.72
C ARG A 132 -13.53 1.50 -1.09
N GLY A 133 -14.15 2.28 -0.21
CA GLY A 133 -15.51 2.82 -0.41
C GLY A 133 -16.66 1.83 -0.21
N ARG A 134 -16.39 0.63 0.33
CA ARG A 134 -17.40 -0.38 0.70
C ARG A 134 -17.30 -0.72 2.18
N PRO A 135 -18.35 -1.29 2.82
CA PRO A 135 -18.24 -1.80 4.18
C PRO A 135 -17.13 -2.85 4.28
N SER A 136 -16.33 -2.79 5.35
CA SER A 136 -15.28 -3.78 5.65
C SER A 136 -15.86 -5.16 5.97
N ALA A 137 -15.02 -6.19 5.94
CA ALA A 137 -15.49 -7.57 6.18
C ALA A 137 -16.03 -7.77 7.60
N ASN A 138 -15.37 -7.18 8.60
CA ASN A 138 -15.84 -7.19 9.99
C ASN A 138 -17.17 -6.43 10.16
N ALA A 139 -17.41 -5.34 9.42
CA ALA A 139 -18.68 -4.62 9.46
C ALA A 139 -19.85 -5.46 8.89
N ILE A 140 -19.60 -6.29 7.87
CA ILE A 140 -20.63 -7.12 7.24
C ILE A 140 -20.88 -8.42 8.01
N TRP A 141 -19.81 -9.13 8.39
CA TRP A 141 -19.90 -10.50 8.91
C TRP A 141 -19.52 -10.66 10.38
N GLY A 142 -19.02 -9.59 11.02
CA GLY A 142 -18.52 -9.61 12.38
C GLY A 142 -17.11 -10.20 12.51
N ASN A 143 -16.39 -9.79 13.56
CA ASN A 143 -14.97 -10.10 13.76
C ASN A 143 -14.68 -11.60 13.69
N ARG A 144 -15.50 -12.45 14.32
CA ARG A 144 -15.27 -13.91 14.33
C ARG A 144 -15.21 -14.52 12.93
N ARG A 145 -16.09 -14.09 12.02
CA ARG A 145 -16.13 -14.62 10.65
C ARG A 145 -14.99 -14.06 9.82
N ALA A 146 -14.63 -12.79 10.02
CA ALA A 146 -13.51 -12.16 9.33
C ALA A 146 -12.15 -12.79 9.72
N VAL A 147 -11.92 -13.14 11.00
CA VAL A 147 -10.71 -13.88 11.41
C VAL A 147 -10.62 -15.22 10.68
N LEU A 148 -11.69 -16.02 10.74
CA LEU A 148 -11.72 -17.36 10.11
C LEU A 148 -11.60 -17.28 8.57
N ALA A 149 -12.08 -16.21 7.95
CA ALA A 149 -11.89 -15.94 6.53
C ALA A 149 -10.43 -15.72 6.18
N GLY A 150 -9.74 -14.87 6.96
CA GLY A 150 -8.31 -14.65 6.83
C GLY A 150 -7.51 -15.93 7.03
N ASP A 151 -7.86 -16.74 8.04
CA ASP A 151 -7.22 -18.03 8.31
C ASP A 151 -7.37 -19.00 7.12
N PHE A 152 -8.55 -19.04 6.50
CA PHE A 152 -8.80 -19.85 5.32
C PHE A 152 -7.95 -19.38 4.12
N PHE A 153 -7.91 -18.08 3.83
CA PHE A 153 -7.09 -17.52 2.75
C PHE A 153 -5.60 -17.79 2.98
N TYR A 154 -5.14 -17.64 4.22
CA TYR A 154 -3.77 -17.95 4.62
C TYR A 154 -3.42 -19.44 4.39
N ALA A 155 -4.28 -20.35 4.86
CA ALA A 155 -4.09 -21.79 4.68
C ALA A 155 -4.10 -22.19 3.19
N ARG A 156 -4.96 -21.54 2.41
CA ARG A 156 -5.08 -21.82 0.98
C ARG A 156 -3.89 -21.29 0.18
N ALA A 157 -3.42 -20.08 0.48
CA ALA A 157 -2.18 -19.54 -0.09
C ALA A 157 -0.98 -20.45 0.25
N SER A 158 -0.87 -20.87 1.51
CA SER A 158 0.16 -21.83 1.95
C SER A 158 0.10 -23.15 1.19
N SER A 159 -1.10 -23.65 0.89
CA SER A 159 -1.27 -24.89 0.11
C SER A 159 -0.74 -24.75 -1.31
N ILE A 160 -0.93 -23.60 -1.97
CA ILE A 160 -0.37 -23.33 -3.30
C ILE A 160 1.16 -23.27 -3.23
N ILE A 161 1.70 -22.56 -2.24
CA ILE A 161 3.16 -22.44 -2.02
C ILE A 161 3.81 -23.81 -1.80
N VAL A 162 3.18 -24.68 -1.01
CA VAL A 162 3.69 -26.04 -0.77
C VAL A 162 3.58 -26.91 -2.02
N ALA A 163 2.48 -26.79 -2.78
CA ALA A 163 2.27 -27.57 -4.01
C ALA A 163 3.27 -27.23 -5.13
N ASP A 164 3.83 -26.01 -5.14
CA ASP A 164 4.91 -25.62 -6.05
C ASP A 164 6.19 -26.45 -5.84
N GLY A 165 6.43 -26.94 -4.62
CA GLY A 165 7.50 -27.88 -4.28
C GLY A 165 8.91 -27.27 -4.17
N ASN A 166 9.09 -25.97 -4.42
CA ASN A 166 10.38 -25.31 -4.23
C ASN A 166 10.56 -24.86 -2.76
N LEU A 167 11.48 -25.52 -2.04
CA LEU A 167 11.74 -25.23 -0.63
C LEU A 167 12.19 -23.78 -0.40
N GLU A 168 12.95 -23.18 -1.31
CA GLU A 168 13.37 -21.78 -1.17
C GLU A 168 12.19 -20.80 -1.28
N ILE A 169 11.16 -21.13 -2.06
CA ILE A 169 9.91 -20.35 -2.14
C ILE A 169 9.14 -20.50 -0.83
N VAL A 170 9.03 -21.72 -0.29
CA VAL A 170 8.39 -21.99 1.00
C VAL A 170 9.05 -21.21 2.13
N GLU A 171 10.38 -21.24 2.22
CA GLU A 171 11.16 -20.50 3.23
C GLU A 171 10.98 -18.99 3.10
N SER A 172 11.03 -18.47 1.86
CA SER A 172 10.84 -17.05 1.59
C SER A 172 9.44 -16.56 1.97
N TYR A 173 8.41 -17.36 1.64
CA TYR A 173 7.02 -17.11 2.00
C TYR A 173 6.80 -17.12 3.53
N ALA A 174 7.27 -18.16 4.22
CA ALA A 174 7.14 -18.28 5.67
C ALA A 174 7.85 -17.15 6.42
N ARG A 175 9.06 -16.76 5.97
CA ARG A 175 9.78 -15.60 6.50
C ARG A 175 8.98 -14.31 6.33
N THR A 176 8.36 -14.12 5.18
CA THR A 176 7.55 -12.93 4.87
C THR A 176 6.36 -12.80 5.81
N ILE A 177 5.63 -13.90 6.03
CA ILE A 177 4.50 -13.91 6.96
C ILE A 177 4.95 -13.54 8.38
N ARG A 178 6.02 -14.19 8.86
CA ARG A 178 6.55 -13.91 10.20
C ARG A 178 6.89 -12.43 10.35
N LEU A 179 7.60 -11.86 9.38
CA LEU A 179 7.97 -10.44 9.39
C LEU A 179 6.74 -9.53 9.35
N MET A 180 5.74 -9.82 8.52
CA MET A 180 4.51 -9.03 8.47
C MET A 180 3.78 -9.02 9.81
N ALA A 181 3.61 -10.19 10.44
CA ALA A 181 2.98 -10.30 11.75
C ALA A 181 3.78 -9.57 12.85
N GLU A 182 5.11 -9.70 12.85
CA GLU A 182 5.98 -8.94 13.75
C GLU A 182 5.88 -7.43 13.52
N GLY A 183 5.76 -6.98 12.27
CA GLY A 183 5.59 -5.58 11.92
C GLY A 183 4.29 -5.01 12.47
N GLU A 184 3.19 -5.78 12.41
CA GLU A 184 1.91 -5.37 12.98
C GLU A 184 1.98 -5.22 14.51
N LEU A 185 2.58 -6.21 15.17
CA LEU A 185 2.78 -6.16 16.62
C LEU A 185 3.69 -4.99 17.03
N LEU A 186 4.76 -4.76 16.28
CA LEU A 186 5.69 -3.65 16.53
C LEU A 186 5.01 -2.29 16.41
N GLN A 187 4.08 -2.13 15.45
CA GLN A 187 3.26 -0.93 15.31
C GLN A 187 2.37 -0.73 16.54
N LEU A 188 1.69 -1.80 16.99
CA LEU A 188 0.78 -1.75 18.14
C LEU A 188 1.49 -1.43 19.46
N GLU A 189 2.73 -1.90 19.65
CA GLU A 189 3.52 -1.64 20.88
C GLU A 189 3.77 -0.14 21.14
N ARG A 190 3.72 0.69 20.09
CA ARG A 190 4.02 2.13 20.14
C ARG A 190 2.90 3.00 19.59
N SER A 191 1.67 2.50 19.57
CA SER A 191 0.50 3.30 19.24
C SER A 191 0.37 4.50 20.19
N PHE A 192 0.01 5.66 19.64
CA PHE A 192 -0.18 6.93 20.37
C PHE A 192 1.08 7.47 21.08
N ASP A 193 2.28 6.95 20.77
CA ASP A 193 3.54 7.37 21.39
C ASP A 193 4.26 8.47 20.59
N VAL A 194 4.25 9.71 21.09
CA VAL A 194 4.95 10.86 20.48
C VAL A 194 6.47 10.74 20.41
N ASP A 195 7.06 9.79 21.14
CA ASP A 195 8.49 9.55 21.18
C ASP A 195 8.95 8.51 20.14
N VAL A 196 8.04 8.03 19.28
CA VAL A 196 8.38 7.14 18.15
C VAL A 196 9.46 7.79 17.28
N THR A 197 10.52 7.03 17.03
CA THR A 197 11.66 7.46 16.21
C THR A 197 11.46 7.12 14.73
N GLU A 198 12.14 7.83 13.82
CA GLU A 198 12.17 7.46 12.40
C GLU A 198 12.64 6.01 12.20
N ALA A 199 13.62 5.54 12.97
CA ALA A 199 14.16 4.19 12.86
C ALA A 199 13.10 3.12 13.21
N HIS A 200 12.31 3.35 14.26
CA HIS A 200 11.21 2.47 14.62
C HIS A 200 10.12 2.46 13.54
N TYR A 201 9.74 3.63 13.04
CA TYR A 201 8.78 3.75 11.94
C TYR A 201 9.24 2.97 10.70
N TYR A 202 10.50 3.12 10.28
CA TYR A 202 11.04 2.39 9.14
C TYR A 202 11.04 0.87 9.35
N ASP A 203 11.34 0.38 10.55
CA ASP A 203 11.26 -1.06 10.89
C ASP A 203 9.82 -1.59 10.75
N VAL A 204 8.83 -0.81 11.19
CA VAL A 204 7.41 -1.15 11.02
C VAL A 204 7.02 -1.26 9.55
N ILE A 205 7.23 -0.21 8.75
CA ILE A 205 6.78 -0.20 7.35
C ILE A 205 7.56 -1.19 6.47
N GLU A 206 8.82 -1.47 6.82
CA GLU A 206 9.63 -2.48 6.16
C GLU A 206 9.04 -3.88 6.37
N ARG A 207 8.70 -4.22 7.61
CA ARG A 207 8.13 -5.52 7.98
C ARG A 207 6.70 -5.70 7.49
N LYS A 208 5.82 -4.73 7.76
CA LYS A 208 4.38 -4.79 7.46
C LYS A 208 4.09 -4.73 5.96
N SER A 209 4.79 -3.85 5.24
CA SER A 209 4.44 -3.49 3.85
C SER A 209 5.51 -3.91 2.85
N ALA A 210 6.76 -3.47 3.04
CA ALA A 210 7.82 -3.65 2.04
C ALA A 210 8.25 -5.11 1.84
N THR A 211 8.24 -5.91 2.91
CA THR A 211 8.67 -7.31 2.89
C THR A 211 7.86 -8.15 1.91
N LEU A 212 6.54 -7.92 1.82
CA LEU A 212 5.70 -8.67 0.88
C LEU A 212 6.00 -8.33 -0.58
N LEU A 213 6.27 -7.06 -0.90
CA LEU A 213 6.65 -6.64 -2.25
C LEU A 213 8.04 -7.15 -2.62
N SER A 214 8.98 -7.15 -1.66
CA SER A 214 10.29 -7.82 -1.79
C SER A 214 10.12 -9.31 -2.10
N ASN A 215 9.22 -10.00 -1.39
CA ASN A 215 8.95 -11.43 -1.58
C ASN A 215 8.30 -11.72 -2.94
N CYS A 216 7.39 -10.87 -3.43
CA CYS A 216 6.84 -10.97 -4.78
C CYS A 216 7.96 -10.99 -5.83
N CYS A 217 8.92 -10.08 -5.70
CA CYS A 217 10.06 -9.98 -6.61
C CYS A 217 11.04 -11.14 -6.44
N GLU A 218 11.30 -11.56 -5.20
CA GLU A 218 12.17 -12.68 -4.87
C GLU A 218 11.66 -14.00 -5.45
N ILE A 219 10.35 -14.27 -5.33
CA ILE A 219 9.70 -15.46 -5.88
C ILE A 219 9.78 -15.45 -7.41
N GLY A 220 9.61 -14.28 -8.04
CA GLY A 220 9.87 -14.15 -9.48
C GLY A 220 11.30 -14.54 -9.88
N ALA A 221 12.31 -14.06 -9.14
CA ALA A 221 13.71 -14.46 -9.35
C ALA A 221 13.95 -15.95 -9.15
N LEU A 222 13.37 -16.55 -8.10
CA LEU A 222 13.48 -17.98 -7.82
C LEU A 222 12.98 -18.85 -8.97
N LEU A 223 11.90 -18.44 -9.64
CA LEU A 223 11.38 -19.13 -10.81
C LEU A 223 12.34 -19.05 -12.01
N GLY A 224 13.05 -17.93 -12.15
CA GLY A 224 14.08 -17.73 -13.18
C GLY A 224 15.38 -18.49 -12.95
N GLY A 225 15.61 -19.01 -11.73
CA GLY A 225 16.86 -19.71 -11.41
C GLY A 225 18.10 -18.81 -11.49
N VAL A 226 17.93 -17.49 -11.26
CA VAL A 226 19.01 -16.50 -11.35
C VAL A 226 20.01 -16.63 -10.21
N THR A 227 21.15 -15.96 -10.34
CA THR A 227 22.17 -15.95 -9.29
C THR A 227 21.66 -15.31 -8.00
N ARG A 228 22.27 -15.63 -6.86
CA ARG A 228 21.98 -14.96 -5.58
C ARG A 228 22.13 -13.44 -5.66
N GLY A 229 23.08 -12.95 -6.46
CA GLY A 229 23.29 -11.52 -6.67
C GLY A 229 22.11 -10.85 -7.38
N GLU A 230 21.61 -11.45 -8.45
CA GLU A 230 20.42 -10.97 -9.18
C GLU A 230 19.16 -11.08 -8.32
N ARG A 231 18.99 -12.21 -7.61
CA ARG A 231 17.89 -12.38 -6.65
C ARG A 231 17.87 -11.27 -5.60
N ASN A 232 19.00 -10.99 -4.96
CA ASN A 232 19.10 -9.92 -3.97
C ASN A 232 18.74 -8.54 -4.56
N ARG A 233 19.15 -8.27 -5.81
CA ARG A 233 18.85 -7.00 -6.49
C ARG A 233 17.36 -6.84 -6.78
N ILE A 234 16.70 -7.86 -7.30
CA ILE A 234 15.26 -7.74 -7.60
C ILE A 234 14.41 -7.75 -6.32
N SER A 235 14.85 -8.45 -5.26
CA SER A 235 14.25 -8.32 -3.93
C SER A 235 14.40 -6.91 -3.37
N GLU A 236 15.59 -6.31 -3.49
CA GLU A 236 15.84 -4.94 -3.05
C GLU A 236 14.96 -3.93 -3.81
N TYR A 237 14.75 -4.12 -5.11
CA TYR A 237 13.77 -3.34 -5.86
C TYR A 237 12.38 -3.41 -5.23
N GLY A 238 11.87 -4.62 -4.94
CA GLY A 238 10.55 -4.79 -4.33
C GLY A 238 10.45 -4.16 -2.94
N ARG A 239 11.52 -4.27 -2.14
CA ARG A 239 11.63 -3.65 -0.81
C ARG A 239 11.57 -2.12 -0.89
N GLN A 240 12.41 -1.52 -1.73
CA GLN A 240 12.48 -0.07 -1.92
C GLN A 240 11.16 0.49 -2.47
N LEU A 241 10.56 -0.22 -3.44
CA LEU A 241 9.24 0.09 -3.97
C LEU A 241 8.18 0.11 -2.86
N GLY A 242 8.17 -0.91 -1.99
CA GLY A 242 7.22 -0.98 -0.89
C GLY A 242 7.37 0.13 0.14
N LEU A 243 8.60 0.54 0.45
CA LEU A 243 8.86 1.71 1.30
C LEU A 243 8.34 2.99 0.64
N ALA A 244 8.63 3.22 -0.64
CA ALA A 244 8.13 4.38 -1.37
C ALA A 244 6.59 4.42 -1.41
N PHE A 245 5.95 3.27 -1.66
CA PHE A 245 4.50 3.16 -1.65
C PHE A 245 3.92 3.53 -0.28
N GLN A 246 4.44 2.97 0.81
CA GLN A 246 3.91 3.25 2.15
C GLN A 246 4.08 4.73 2.52
N LEU A 247 5.26 5.32 2.27
CA LEU A 247 5.50 6.74 2.53
C LEU A 247 4.53 7.66 1.78
N ARG A 248 4.21 7.34 0.51
CA ARG A 248 3.19 8.08 -0.25
C ARG A 248 1.79 7.84 0.32
N ASP A 249 1.49 6.66 0.85
CA ASP A 249 0.19 6.34 1.45
C ASP A 249 -0.05 7.21 2.68
N ASP A 250 0.96 7.27 3.55
CA ASP A 250 0.97 8.10 4.75
C ASP A 250 0.78 9.58 4.41
N CYS A 251 1.35 10.10 3.31
CA CYS A 251 1.09 11.46 2.85
C CYS A 251 -0.35 11.67 2.35
N LEU A 252 -0.90 10.69 1.62
CA LEU A 252 -2.25 10.76 1.05
C LEU A 252 -3.34 10.74 2.12
N ASP A 253 -3.05 10.25 3.34
CA ASP A 253 -3.97 10.38 4.48
C ASP A 253 -4.21 11.87 4.76
N TYR A 254 -3.16 12.63 5.04
CA TYR A 254 -3.25 14.08 5.30
C TYR A 254 -3.74 14.91 4.09
N GLU A 255 -3.35 14.58 2.85
CA GLU A 255 -3.71 15.38 1.67
C GLU A 255 -5.19 15.27 1.30
N ALA A 256 -5.76 14.06 1.35
CA ALA A 256 -7.16 13.84 1.03
C ALA A 256 -8.10 14.57 2.01
N GLU A 257 -7.59 14.87 3.19
CA GLU A 257 -8.30 15.51 4.30
C GLU A 257 -8.30 17.03 4.18
N LEU A 258 -7.31 17.61 3.47
CA LEU A 258 -7.29 19.03 3.12
C LEU A 258 -8.22 19.38 1.95
N ALA A 259 -8.63 18.39 1.15
CA ALA A 259 -9.34 18.58 -0.11
C ALA A 259 -10.87 18.34 -0.07
N GLU A 260 -11.41 17.44 0.77
CA GLU A 260 -12.85 17.14 0.81
C GLU A 260 -13.40 16.73 2.20
N LEU A 261 -14.45 17.42 2.65
CA LEU A 261 -15.22 17.24 3.91
C LEU A 261 -16.17 16.02 3.89
N GLY A 262 -15.72 14.86 3.39
CA GLY A 262 -16.61 13.71 3.10
C GLY A 262 -16.04 12.31 3.30
N LYS A 263 -14.78 12.16 3.73
CA LYS A 263 -14.18 10.87 4.15
C LYS A 263 -13.73 10.98 5.60
N GLN A 264 -13.70 9.85 6.31
CA GLN A 264 -13.38 9.77 7.74
C GLN A 264 -12.01 10.41 8.07
N PRO A 265 -11.95 11.67 8.53
CA PRO A 265 -10.72 12.46 8.50
C PRO A 265 -9.77 12.07 9.62
N PHE A 266 -8.48 11.90 9.31
CA PHE A 266 -7.38 11.58 10.21
C PHE A 266 -7.39 10.12 10.69
N ALA A 267 -7.55 9.17 9.77
CA ALA A 267 -7.65 7.75 10.13
C ALA A 267 -6.42 7.27 10.89
N ASP A 268 -5.22 7.56 10.36
CA ASP A 268 -3.98 7.17 11.01
C ASP A 268 -3.83 7.81 12.39
N LEU A 269 -4.19 9.09 12.55
CA LEU A 269 -4.11 9.77 13.85
C LEU A 269 -5.12 9.23 14.87
N ARG A 270 -6.35 8.90 14.45
CA ARG A 270 -7.38 8.30 15.34
C ARG A 270 -7.01 6.89 15.79
N GLU A 271 -6.30 6.16 14.93
CA GLU A 271 -5.74 4.82 15.22
C GLU A 271 -4.42 4.91 15.99
N GLY A 272 -3.90 6.13 16.23
CA GLY A 272 -2.66 6.36 16.97
C GLY A 272 -1.40 6.01 16.20
N LYS A 273 -1.49 5.88 14.88
CA LYS A 273 -0.37 5.57 14.00
C LYS A 273 0.55 6.78 13.89
N MET A 274 1.78 6.61 14.37
CA MET A 274 2.83 7.62 14.27
C MET A 274 3.51 7.51 12.90
N THR A 275 2.93 8.16 11.89
CA THR A 275 3.46 8.13 10.52
C THR A 275 4.60 9.13 10.31
N LEU A 276 5.41 8.94 9.25
CA LEU A 276 6.58 9.78 9.01
C LEU A 276 6.29 11.29 8.90
N PRO A 277 5.19 11.75 8.27
CA PRO A 277 4.86 13.16 8.22
C PRO A 277 4.77 13.79 9.62
N LEU A 278 4.17 13.09 10.58
CA LEU A 278 4.05 13.57 11.97
C LEU A 278 5.38 13.47 12.71
N ILE A 279 6.13 12.37 12.56
CA ILE A 279 7.44 12.20 13.19
C ILE A 279 8.40 13.32 12.79
N LEU A 280 8.49 13.64 11.49
CA LEU A 280 9.34 14.72 10.99
C LEU A 280 8.88 16.10 11.47
N THR A 281 7.57 16.29 11.55
CA THR A 281 6.95 17.52 12.08
C THR A 281 7.34 17.75 13.55
N LEU A 282 7.23 16.72 14.39
CA LEU A 282 7.53 16.81 15.82
C LEU A 282 8.99 17.19 16.12
N LYS A 283 9.92 16.87 15.21
CA LYS A 283 11.33 17.30 15.33
C LYS A 283 11.53 18.82 15.20
N ARG A 284 10.55 19.52 14.62
CA ARG A 284 10.60 20.98 14.35
C ARG A 284 9.60 21.76 15.18
N CYS A 285 8.60 21.10 15.75
CA CYS A 285 7.63 21.69 16.66
C CYS A 285 8.32 22.37 17.85
N ARG A 286 7.78 23.53 18.24
CA ARG A 286 8.08 24.14 19.54
C ARG A 286 7.51 23.28 20.66
N VAL A 287 7.98 23.50 21.90
CA VAL A 287 7.51 22.77 23.09
C VAL A 287 5.98 22.77 23.20
N ALA A 288 5.33 23.93 23.07
CA ALA A 288 3.87 24.04 23.13
C ALA A 288 3.14 23.29 22.01
N GLU A 289 3.68 23.28 20.78
CA GLU A 289 3.11 22.54 19.65
C GLU A 289 3.25 21.03 19.88
N ARG A 290 4.39 20.58 20.41
CA ARG A 290 4.64 19.18 20.77
C ARG A 290 3.73 18.72 21.90
N GLU A 291 3.53 19.55 22.92
CA GLU A 291 2.60 19.29 24.03
C GLU A 291 1.15 19.19 23.54
N HIS A 292 0.77 20.04 22.59
CA HIS A 292 -0.55 19.99 21.96
C HIS A 292 -0.77 18.66 21.23
N VAL A 293 0.17 18.24 20.35
CA VAL A 293 0.09 16.94 19.67
C VAL A 293 0.06 15.78 20.68
N ALA A 294 0.90 15.82 21.71
CA ALA A 294 0.91 14.80 22.76
C ALA A 294 -0.41 14.74 23.53
N SER A 295 -1.05 15.88 23.77
CA SER A 295 -2.37 15.94 24.39
C SER A 295 -3.45 15.35 23.47
N ALA A 296 -3.43 15.68 22.19
CA ALA A 296 -4.35 15.13 21.19
C ALA A 296 -4.26 13.60 21.12
N LEU A 297 -3.04 13.05 21.03
CA LEU A 297 -2.84 11.59 21.00
C LEU A 297 -3.23 10.90 22.31
N LYS A 298 -2.99 11.51 23.47
CA LYS A 298 -3.46 10.97 24.75
C LYS A 298 -4.98 10.95 24.85
N SER A 299 -5.66 11.98 24.35
CA SER A 299 -7.12 12.01 24.27
C SER A 299 -7.63 10.96 23.30
N ALA A 300 -6.98 10.80 22.15
CA ALA A 300 -7.32 9.78 21.16
C ALA A 300 -7.16 8.37 21.74
N ALA A 301 -6.06 8.10 22.46
CA ALA A 301 -5.84 6.83 23.15
C ALA A 301 -6.95 6.50 24.15
N ARG A 302 -7.36 7.48 24.97
CA ARG A 302 -8.47 7.30 25.93
C ARG A 302 -9.79 6.97 25.22
N LEU A 303 -10.13 7.73 24.18
CA LEU A 303 -11.34 7.49 23.41
C LEU A 303 -11.30 6.15 22.69
N ALA A 304 -10.13 5.74 22.20
CA ALA A 304 -9.90 4.43 21.60
C ALA A 304 -10.14 3.30 22.61
N GLU A 305 -9.67 3.41 23.85
CA GLU A 305 -9.95 2.43 24.91
C GLU A 305 -11.46 2.30 25.19
N GLU A 306 -12.18 3.43 25.21
CA GLU A 306 -13.63 3.45 25.44
C GLU A 306 -14.43 2.87 24.26
N HIS A 307 -13.90 2.94 23.04
CA HIS A 307 -14.56 2.54 21.79
C HIS A 307 -13.96 1.29 21.14
N GLY A 308 -13.12 0.55 21.87
CA GLY A 308 -12.63 -0.77 21.49
C GLY A 308 -11.38 -0.81 20.61
N GLY A 309 -10.67 0.30 20.39
CA GLY A 309 -9.37 0.31 19.70
C GLY A 309 -9.08 1.55 18.85
N THR A 310 -10.11 2.32 18.47
CA THR A 310 -9.96 3.49 17.57
C THR A 310 -10.80 4.65 18.08
N ALA A 311 -10.26 5.87 18.03
CA ALA A 311 -11.01 7.07 18.43
C ALA A 311 -12.21 7.32 17.47
N PRO A 312 -13.37 7.76 17.99
CA PRO A 312 -14.56 7.99 17.19
C PRO A 312 -14.36 9.14 16.19
N LEU A 313 -15.14 9.13 15.11
CA LEU A 313 -15.06 10.14 14.05
C LEU A 313 -15.44 11.54 14.52
N GLU A 314 -16.47 11.62 15.35
CA GLU A 314 -16.96 12.87 15.93
C GLU A 314 -16.27 13.06 17.28
N ALA A 315 -15.00 13.48 17.24
CA ALA A 315 -14.19 13.75 18.42
C ALA A 315 -13.52 15.14 18.32
N PRO A 316 -14.31 16.23 18.37
CA PRO A 316 -13.79 17.60 18.24
C PRO A 316 -12.71 17.95 19.25
N GLU A 317 -12.71 17.31 20.43
CA GLU A 317 -11.71 17.47 21.48
C GLU A 317 -10.29 17.00 21.10
N LEU A 318 -10.16 16.25 19.99
CA LEU A 318 -8.86 15.81 19.49
C LEU A 318 -8.13 16.88 18.68
N GLU A 319 -8.86 17.91 18.20
CA GLU A 319 -8.32 19.00 17.37
C GLU A 319 -7.40 18.52 16.24
N LEU A 320 -7.71 17.37 15.60
CA LEU A 320 -6.83 16.72 14.61
C LEU A 320 -6.52 17.61 13.39
N GLY A 321 -7.41 18.56 13.06
CA GLY A 321 -7.15 19.59 12.06
C GLY A 321 -5.94 20.46 12.40
N THR A 322 -5.77 20.84 13.68
CA THR A 322 -4.60 21.59 14.15
C THR A 322 -3.32 20.78 14.01
N VAL A 323 -3.38 19.47 14.27
CA VAL A 323 -2.24 18.55 14.06
C VAL A 323 -1.86 18.49 12.58
N ALA A 324 -2.82 18.37 11.67
CA ALA A 324 -2.57 18.35 10.23
C ALA A 324 -2.03 19.70 9.70
N GLU A 325 -2.50 20.82 10.25
CA GLU A 325 -1.92 22.13 9.97
C GLU A 325 -0.46 22.23 10.39
N LEU A 326 -0.11 21.68 11.56
CA LEU A 326 1.29 21.60 12.01
C LEU A 326 2.14 20.76 11.06
N VAL A 327 1.60 19.63 10.59
CA VAL A 327 2.27 18.76 9.63
C VAL A 327 2.58 19.50 8.32
N THR A 328 1.63 20.30 7.84
CA THR A 328 1.83 21.15 6.66
C THR A 328 2.84 22.27 6.94
N ARG A 329 2.65 23.01 8.04
CA ARG A 329 3.47 24.17 8.44
C ARG A 329 4.95 23.82 8.63
N HIS A 330 5.23 22.66 9.21
CA HIS A 330 6.58 22.18 9.48
C HIS A 330 7.14 21.26 8.39
N ARG A 331 6.49 21.22 7.22
CA ARG A 331 6.91 20.51 6.00
C ARG A 331 7.03 18.99 6.16
N GLY A 332 6.26 18.38 7.06
CA GLY A 332 6.25 16.93 7.26
C GLY A 332 5.88 16.15 6.00
N LEU A 333 4.89 16.63 5.24
CA LEU A 333 4.47 15.99 3.97
C LEU A 333 5.55 16.07 2.91
N ILE A 334 6.07 17.27 2.66
CA ILE A 334 7.10 17.51 1.62
C ILE A 334 8.33 16.64 1.87
N ASP A 335 8.80 16.59 3.13
CA ASP A 335 9.99 15.80 3.44
C ASP A 335 9.73 14.29 3.35
N THR A 336 8.53 13.83 3.70
CA THR A 336 8.13 12.43 3.51
C THR A 336 8.08 12.05 2.04
N LEU A 337 7.58 12.95 1.17
CA LEU A 337 7.59 12.76 -0.28
C LEU A 337 9.01 12.67 -0.83
N HIS A 338 9.93 13.55 -0.40
CA HIS A 338 11.34 13.44 -0.80
C HIS A 338 11.96 12.10 -0.36
N ARG A 339 11.63 11.60 0.84
CA ARG A 339 12.09 10.25 1.26
C ARG A 339 11.51 9.17 0.35
N ALA A 340 10.25 9.28 -0.06
CA ALA A 340 9.64 8.33 -0.97
C ALA A 340 10.34 8.33 -2.35
N GLU A 341 10.70 9.50 -2.87
CA GLU A 341 11.48 9.66 -4.10
C GLU A 341 12.89 9.03 -3.99
N ASP A 342 13.57 9.21 -2.86
CA ASP A 342 14.86 8.54 -2.58
C ASP A 342 14.74 7.01 -2.64
N HIS A 343 13.62 6.47 -2.14
CA HIS A 343 13.35 5.02 -2.22
C HIS A 343 13.05 4.57 -3.66
N VAL A 344 12.35 5.38 -4.46
CA VAL A 344 12.17 5.11 -5.90
C VAL A 344 13.51 5.07 -6.62
N ALA A 345 14.40 6.05 -6.37
CA ALA A 345 15.73 6.07 -6.97
C ALA A 345 16.52 4.78 -6.65
N LYS A 346 16.51 4.34 -5.39
CA LYS A 346 17.14 3.08 -4.96
C LYS A 346 16.51 1.85 -5.61
N ALA A 347 15.19 1.84 -5.80
CA ALA A 347 14.52 0.75 -6.52
C ALA A 347 15.04 0.68 -7.97
N LEU A 348 15.09 1.81 -8.68
CA LEU A 348 15.58 1.87 -10.06
C LEU A 348 17.05 1.45 -10.18
N GLU A 349 17.91 1.87 -9.25
CA GLU A 349 19.31 1.44 -9.16
C GLU A 349 19.44 -0.09 -9.00
N ALA A 350 18.55 -0.70 -8.21
CA ALA A 350 18.58 -2.13 -7.95
C ALA A 350 18.34 -2.96 -9.23
N ILE A 351 17.44 -2.52 -10.12
CA ILE A 351 17.17 -3.20 -11.40
C ILE A 351 18.06 -2.73 -12.57
N ALA A 352 18.86 -1.67 -12.40
CA ALA A 352 19.69 -1.13 -13.47
C ALA A 352 20.60 -2.17 -14.18
N PRO A 353 21.23 -3.14 -13.47
CA PRO A 353 22.09 -4.14 -14.11
C PRO A 353 21.38 -5.22 -14.93
N PHE A 354 20.06 -5.38 -14.79
CA PHE A 354 19.32 -6.37 -15.59
C PHE A 354 19.25 -5.92 -17.05
N SER A 355 19.17 -6.88 -17.97
CA SER A 355 19.01 -6.61 -19.40
C SER A 355 17.80 -5.73 -19.67
N ASP A 356 17.95 -4.78 -20.60
CA ASP A 356 16.82 -3.97 -21.04
C ASP A 356 15.78 -4.84 -21.74
N GLY A 357 14.52 -4.59 -21.41
CA GLY A 357 13.42 -5.37 -21.91
C GLY A 357 12.09 -4.83 -21.41
N PRO A 358 10.98 -5.38 -21.92
CA PRO A 358 9.66 -4.91 -21.53
C PRO A 358 9.37 -5.03 -20.03
N ALA A 359 9.79 -6.12 -19.39
CA ALA A 359 9.63 -6.31 -17.94
C ALA A 359 10.37 -5.22 -17.13
N LYS A 360 11.60 -4.89 -17.51
CA LYS A 360 12.38 -3.83 -16.85
C LYS A 360 11.71 -2.46 -16.99
N ARG A 361 11.21 -2.13 -18.19
CA ARG A 361 10.45 -0.88 -18.43
C ARG A 361 9.18 -0.83 -17.58
N ALA A 362 8.47 -1.94 -17.46
CA ALA A 362 7.29 -2.06 -16.63
C ALA A 362 7.56 -1.85 -15.14
N LEU A 363 8.63 -2.47 -14.62
CA LEU A 363 9.07 -2.26 -13.23
C LEU A 363 9.49 -0.80 -13.01
N ARG A 364 10.22 -0.19 -13.94
CA ARG A 364 10.56 1.23 -13.87
C ARG A 364 9.31 2.12 -13.75
N ALA A 365 8.32 1.93 -14.64
CA ALA A 365 7.08 2.67 -14.61
C ALA A 365 6.28 2.45 -13.31
N ALA A 366 6.29 1.23 -12.77
CA ALA A 366 5.64 0.92 -11.49
C ALA A 366 6.30 1.66 -10.31
N ALA A 367 7.64 1.79 -10.33
CA ALA A 367 8.37 2.54 -9.31
C ALA A 367 8.10 4.04 -9.38
N GLU A 368 8.13 4.62 -10.58
CA GLU A 368 7.84 6.04 -10.79
C GLU A 368 6.37 6.37 -10.43
N PHE A 369 5.43 5.45 -10.69
CA PHE A 369 4.03 5.60 -10.29
C PHE A 369 3.81 5.58 -8.77
N ALA A 370 4.69 4.92 -8.00
CA ALA A 370 4.52 4.75 -6.55
C ALA A 370 4.41 6.09 -5.82
N VAL A 371 5.13 7.12 -6.30
CA VAL A 371 5.19 8.46 -5.73
C VAL A 371 4.28 9.47 -6.45
N SER A 372 3.94 9.23 -7.72
CA SER A 372 3.12 10.15 -8.53
C SER A 372 1.60 9.90 -8.43
N ARG A 373 1.18 8.96 -7.57
CA ARG A 373 -0.22 8.55 -7.48
C ARG A 373 -1.08 9.60 -6.78
N ASP A 374 -2.08 10.10 -7.48
CA ASP A 374 -3.28 10.65 -6.85
C ASP A 374 -4.23 9.46 -6.55
N ARG A 375 -5.00 9.53 -5.46
CA ARG A 375 -5.72 8.38 -4.84
C ARG A 375 -6.36 7.42 -5.86
#